data_AF-A0A2T0MWA9-F1
#
_entry.id   AF-A0A2T0MWA9-F1
#
_cell.length_a   1.000
_cell.length_b   1.000
_cell.length_c   1.000
_cell.angle_alpha   90.00
_cell.angle_beta   90.00
_cell.angle_gamma   90.00
#
_symmetry.space_group_name_H-M   'P 1'
#
loop_
_entity.id
_entity.type
_entity.pdbx_description
1 polymer ?
#
loop_
_entity_poly.entity_id
_entity_poly.type
_entity_poly.pdbx_seq_one_letter_code
_entity_poly.pdbx_strand_id
1 'polypeptide(L)'
;MRKLIVFLIVLIVLLVAVDRVAVAGVERDLGNRIAAAADLSGPPTVSIEGIPFLTQAASGHYPEVRFDLGTFNYGGVPVKNLRGAAYDVTAPLADVLQNRANIEARRVTISGTLTRATIDKYAPEGVKIGGNGRRLTASGEVTMGVNKVKFNAEMRIEVADGGIKLQAEKIQGVPVPGQLAQLISYTIPFKGDLPFDVKVTGVKSVAEGLEFSAEASDVPIRG
;
A
#
# COMPACT_ATOMS: atom_id res chain seq x y z
N MET A 1 46.14 30.07 5.17
CA MET A 1 45.74 28.70 4.76
C MET A 1 45.01 27.92 5.85
N ARG A 2 45.60 27.63 7.02
CA ARG A 2 44.93 26.82 8.09
C ARG A 2 43.58 27.40 8.58
N LYS A 3 43.49 28.72 8.82
CA LYS A 3 42.25 29.39 9.27
C LYS A 3 41.12 29.32 8.23
N LEU A 4 41.47 29.40 6.94
CA LEU A 4 40.52 29.29 5.82
C LEU A 4 39.97 27.86 5.70
N ILE A 5 40.82 26.84 5.87
CA ILE A 5 40.41 25.44 5.86
C ILE A 5 39.47 25.15 7.03
N VAL A 6 39.81 25.61 8.24
CA VAL A 6 38.95 25.44 9.43
C VAL A 6 37.60 26.14 9.23
N PHE A 7 37.59 27.37 8.71
CA PHE A 7 36.36 28.08 8.39
C PHE A 7 35.50 27.31 7.37
N LEU A 8 36.11 26.79 6.30
CA LEU A 8 35.39 26.01 5.28
C LEU A 8 34.80 24.73 5.86
N ILE A 9 35.54 24.02 6.73
CA ILE A 9 35.05 22.82 7.41
C ILE A 9 33.84 23.17 8.29
N VAL A 10 33.94 24.23 9.11
CA VAL A 10 32.83 24.67 9.96
C VAL A 10 31.61 25.04 9.13
N LEU A 11 31.80 25.72 7.99
CA LEU A 11 30.73 26.08 7.08
C LEU A 11 30.05 24.84 6.48
N ILE A 12 30.83 23.84 6.05
CA ILE A 12 30.29 22.57 5.53
C ILE A 12 29.46 21.86 6.62
N VAL A 13 29.98 21.78 7.85
CA VAL A 13 29.27 21.17 8.99
C VAL A 13 27.95 21.91 9.25
N LEU A 14 27.94 23.24 9.21
CA LEU A 14 26.74 24.03 9.41
C LEU A 14 25.71 23.80 8.30
N LEU A 15 26.15 23.77 7.03
CA LEU A 15 25.26 23.47 5.90
C LEU A 15 24.62 22.08 6.01
N VAL A 16 25.40 21.07 6.40
CA VAL A 16 24.87 19.73 6.66
C VAL A 16 23.85 19.74 7.81
N ALA A 17 24.11 20.48 8.89
CA ALA A 17 23.18 20.57 10.00
C ALA A 17 21.84 21.22 9.58
N VAL A 18 21.88 22.32 8.82
CA VAL A 18 20.68 22.99 8.32
C VAL A 18 19.89 22.08 7.38
N ASP A 19 20.55 21.37 6.47
CA ASP A 19 19.92 20.40 5.56
C ASP A 19 19.13 19.32 6.32
N ARG A 20 19.70 18.79 7.41
CA ARG A 20 19.06 17.75 8.23
C ARG A 20 17.91 18.25 9.08
N VAL A 21 18.01 19.46 9.60
CA VAL A 21 16.89 20.08 10.34
C VAL A 21 15.72 20.39 9.41
N ALA A 22 16.02 20.88 8.19
CA ALA A 22 15.00 21.21 7.20
C ALA A 22 14.19 19.97 6.77
N VAL A 23 14.87 18.87 6.41
CA VAL A 23 14.17 17.65 5.96
C VAL A 23 13.29 17.05 7.06
N ALA A 24 13.79 16.99 8.30
CA ALA A 24 13.03 16.46 9.44
C ALA A 24 11.77 17.30 9.74
N GLY A 25 11.83 18.61 9.52
CA GLY A 25 10.67 19.50 9.64
C GLY A 25 9.60 19.19 8.59
N VAL A 26 10.01 19.00 7.34
CA VAL A 26 9.09 18.72 6.21
C VAL A 26 8.47 17.33 6.32
N GLU A 27 9.26 16.31 6.67
CA GLU A 27 8.76 14.95 6.91
C GLU A 27 7.65 14.94 7.98
N ARG A 28 7.84 15.71 9.06
CA ARG A 28 6.86 15.85 10.13
C ARG A 28 5.59 16.57 9.67
N ASP A 29 5.73 17.64 8.89
CA ASP A 29 4.58 18.37 8.35
C ASP A 29 3.75 17.49 7.41
N LEU A 30 4.40 16.74 6.51
CA LEU A 30 3.75 15.79 5.62
C LEU A 30 3.00 14.69 6.40
N GLY A 31 3.64 14.11 7.42
CA GLY A 31 2.98 13.15 8.30
C GLY A 31 1.72 13.72 8.96
N ASN A 32 1.78 14.95 9.48
CA ASN A 32 0.63 15.61 10.09
C ASN A 32 -0.50 15.88 9.10
N ARG A 33 -0.18 16.31 7.87
CA ARG A 33 -1.18 16.54 6.82
C ARG A 33 -1.88 15.25 6.41
N ILE A 34 -1.12 14.18 6.21
CA ILE A 34 -1.67 12.85 5.92
C ILE A 34 -2.59 12.40 7.06
N ALA A 35 -2.16 12.56 8.32
CA ALA A 35 -2.96 12.22 9.48
C ALA A 35 -4.27 13.02 9.56
N ALA A 36 -4.28 14.27 9.09
CA ALA A 36 -5.48 15.11 9.05
C ALA A 36 -6.44 14.76 7.90
N ALA A 37 -5.91 14.28 6.77
CA ALA A 37 -6.68 13.99 5.56
C ALA A 37 -7.17 12.53 5.46
N ALA A 38 -6.51 11.59 6.14
CA ALA A 38 -6.76 10.16 6.01
C ALA A 38 -7.36 9.55 7.30
N ASP A 39 -8.24 8.55 7.12
CA ASP A 39 -8.78 7.73 8.22
C ASP A 39 -7.73 6.68 8.65
N LEU A 40 -6.83 7.11 9.53
CA LEU A 40 -5.73 6.31 10.07
C LEU A 40 -5.95 5.94 11.53
N SER A 41 -5.58 4.72 11.91
CA SER A 41 -5.62 4.29 13.32
C SER A 41 -4.36 4.65 14.11
N GLY A 42 -3.33 5.24 13.48
CA GLY A 42 -2.06 5.60 14.11
C GLY A 42 -1.32 6.70 13.36
N PRO A 43 -0.25 7.28 13.95
CA PRO A 43 0.50 8.36 13.33
C PRO A 43 1.29 7.84 12.12
N PRO A 44 1.13 8.43 10.93
CA PRO A 44 1.91 8.06 9.77
C PRO A 44 3.36 8.58 9.91
N THR A 45 4.29 7.92 9.25
CA THR A 45 5.65 8.40 9.05
C THR A 45 5.91 8.65 7.57
N VAL A 46 6.70 9.69 7.29
CA VAL A 46 7.15 10.04 5.95
C VAL A 46 8.65 10.23 6.01
N SER A 47 9.37 9.76 5.01
CA SER A 47 10.81 9.94 4.89
C SER A 47 11.18 10.37 3.48
N ILE A 48 11.93 11.46 3.35
CA ILE A 48 12.41 11.97 2.08
C ILE A 48 13.85 11.48 1.91
N GLU A 49 14.05 10.59 0.95
CA GLU A 49 15.35 9.99 0.69
C GLU A 49 16.17 10.89 -0.24
N GLY A 50 17.50 10.82 -0.12
CA GLY A 50 18.45 11.59 -0.93
C GLY A 50 19.12 12.74 -0.17
N ILE A 51 20.32 13.13 -0.62
CA ILE A 51 21.18 14.11 0.06
C ILE A 51 21.91 14.95 -1.02
N PRO A 52 21.99 16.29 -0.88
CA PRO A 52 21.34 17.13 0.15
C PRO A 52 19.84 17.33 -0.11
N PHE A 53 19.04 17.47 0.96
CA PHE A 53 17.61 17.79 0.85
C PHE A 53 17.38 19.17 0.23
N LEU A 54 18.15 20.19 0.61
CA LEU A 54 17.96 21.56 0.13
C LEU A 54 18.13 21.68 -1.38
N THR A 55 19.01 20.87 -1.98
CA THR A 55 19.17 20.80 -3.44
C THR A 55 17.92 20.23 -4.12
N GLN A 56 17.31 19.20 -3.52
CA GLN A 56 16.07 18.59 -4.01
C GLN A 56 14.87 19.54 -3.85
N ALA A 57 14.79 20.24 -2.71
CA ALA A 57 13.76 21.24 -2.48
C ALA A 57 13.87 22.42 -3.46
N ALA A 58 15.09 22.83 -3.80
CA ALA A 58 15.34 23.88 -4.78
C ALA A 58 15.00 23.42 -6.22
N SER A 59 15.27 22.16 -6.57
CA SER A 59 14.89 21.62 -7.88
C SER A 59 13.40 21.27 -7.98
N GLY A 60 12.72 21.09 -6.84
CA GLY A 60 11.35 20.55 -6.77
C GLY A 60 11.28 19.07 -7.15
N HIS A 61 12.40 18.35 -7.15
CA HIS A 61 12.48 16.96 -7.57
C HIS A 61 13.05 16.08 -6.45
N TYR A 62 12.28 15.08 -6.05
CA TYR A 62 12.59 14.17 -4.96
C TYR A 62 12.69 12.75 -5.51
N PRO A 63 13.88 12.11 -5.48
CA PRO A 63 14.08 10.80 -6.08
C PRO A 63 13.20 9.72 -5.45
N GLU A 64 13.02 9.76 -4.13
CA GLU A 64 12.24 8.78 -3.40
C GLU A 64 11.65 9.40 -2.12
N VAL A 65 10.34 9.20 -1.92
CA VAL A 65 9.61 9.58 -0.72
C VAL A 65 8.90 8.34 -0.18
N ARG A 66 9.32 7.88 0.99
CA ARG A 66 8.74 6.73 1.67
C ARG A 66 7.65 7.16 2.64
N PHE A 67 6.67 6.30 2.82
CA PHE A 67 5.61 6.50 3.79
C PHE A 67 5.21 5.20 4.46
N ASP A 68 4.84 5.29 5.74
CA ASP A 68 4.17 4.24 6.50
C ASP A 68 2.92 4.84 7.12
N LEU A 69 1.76 4.32 6.74
CA LEU A 69 0.45 4.77 7.20
C LEU A 69 -0.10 3.88 8.32
N GLY A 70 0.59 2.80 8.68
CA GLY A 70 0.11 1.84 9.66
C GLY A 70 -1.21 1.21 9.21
N THR A 71 -2.30 1.47 9.93
CA THR A 71 -3.63 0.96 9.56
C THR A 71 -4.45 2.05 8.90
N PHE A 72 -4.84 1.81 7.64
CA PHE A 72 -5.62 2.72 6.81
C PHE A 72 -6.95 2.06 6.41
N ASN A 73 -8.03 2.82 6.48
CA ASN A 73 -9.36 2.36 6.11
C ASN A 73 -9.71 2.84 4.69
N TYR A 74 -9.57 1.95 3.71
CA TYR A 74 -9.90 2.29 2.32
C TYR A 74 -11.31 1.83 1.98
N GLY A 75 -12.22 2.78 1.77
CA GLY A 75 -13.59 2.48 1.35
C GLY A 75 -14.37 1.56 2.31
N GLY A 76 -14.05 1.58 3.61
CA GLY A 76 -14.65 0.70 4.63
C GLY A 76 -13.94 -0.64 4.82
N VAL A 77 -12.79 -0.85 4.16
CA VAL A 77 -11.95 -2.04 4.30
C VAL A 77 -10.65 -1.65 5.03
N PRO A 78 -10.41 -2.17 6.25
CA PRO A 78 -9.18 -1.90 6.96
C PRO A 78 -8.01 -2.69 6.35
N VAL A 79 -6.97 -1.95 5.98
CA VAL A 79 -5.66 -2.45 5.50
C VAL A 79 -4.61 -2.11 6.55
N LYS A 80 -3.92 -3.14 7.07
CA LYS A 80 -2.85 -2.97 8.05
C LYS A 80 -1.49 -2.86 7.39
N ASN A 81 -0.53 -2.28 8.11
CA ASN A 81 0.87 -2.13 7.69
C ASN A 81 0.99 -1.54 6.27
N LEU A 82 0.15 -0.56 5.94
CA LEU A 82 0.13 0.07 4.64
C LEU A 82 1.33 1.01 4.53
N ARG A 83 2.27 0.66 3.67
CA ARG A 83 3.53 1.40 3.47
C ARG A 83 3.90 1.41 2.00
N GLY A 84 4.76 2.33 1.61
CA GLY A 84 5.11 2.48 0.22
C GLY A 84 6.21 3.48 -0.03
N ALA A 85 6.49 3.67 -1.32
CA ALA A 85 7.43 4.66 -1.80
C ALA A 85 6.90 5.29 -3.09
N ALA A 86 6.98 6.61 -3.17
CA ALA A 86 6.82 7.39 -4.38
C ALA A 86 8.21 7.69 -4.97
N TYR A 87 8.39 7.45 -6.26
CA TYR A 87 9.64 7.62 -6.98
C TYR A 87 9.54 8.75 -7.99
N ASP A 88 10.64 9.47 -8.16
CA ASP A 88 10.77 10.61 -9.08
C ASP A 88 9.63 11.63 -8.89
N VAL A 89 9.43 12.06 -7.65
CA VAL A 89 8.36 12.98 -7.28
C VAL A 89 8.73 14.38 -7.73
N THR A 90 7.83 15.00 -8.50
CA THR A 90 7.91 16.40 -8.89
C THR A 90 6.94 17.18 -8.02
N ALA A 91 7.48 18.01 -7.13
CA ALA A 91 6.73 18.84 -6.20
C ALA A 91 7.44 20.20 -6.02
N PRO A 92 7.24 21.16 -6.94
CA PRO A 92 7.82 22.49 -6.81
C PRO A 92 7.37 23.13 -5.49
N LEU A 93 8.31 23.73 -4.73
CA LEU A 93 8.00 24.29 -3.41
C LEU A 93 6.87 25.33 -3.45
N ALA A 94 6.82 26.14 -4.51
CA ALA A 94 5.74 27.11 -4.71
C ALA A 94 4.35 26.45 -4.83
N ASP A 95 4.27 25.28 -5.46
CA ASP A 95 3.03 24.53 -5.66
C ASP A 95 2.62 23.83 -4.37
N VAL A 96 3.57 23.28 -3.60
CA VAL A 96 3.33 22.70 -2.27
C VAL A 96 2.78 23.74 -1.29
N LEU A 97 3.34 24.96 -1.29
CA LEU A 97 2.90 26.05 -0.42
C LEU A 97 1.51 26.60 -0.83
N GLN A 98 1.18 26.54 -2.11
CA GLN A 98 -0.09 27.04 -2.66
C GLN A 98 -1.16 25.95 -2.80
N ASN A 99 -0.88 24.73 -2.33
CA ASN A 99 -1.73 23.55 -2.49
C ASN A 99 -2.24 23.33 -3.93
N ARG A 100 -1.34 23.43 -4.91
CA ARG A 100 -1.68 23.29 -6.34
C ARG A 100 -1.61 21.84 -6.82
N ALA A 101 -2.34 21.54 -7.89
CA ALA A 101 -2.53 20.19 -8.42
C ALA A 101 -1.35 19.58 -9.21
N ASN A 102 -0.20 20.26 -9.27
CA ASN A 102 0.92 19.87 -10.13
C ASN A 102 1.99 19.02 -9.41
N ILE A 103 1.57 18.29 -8.37
CA ILE A 103 2.43 17.35 -7.67
C ILE A 103 2.19 15.97 -8.26
N GLU A 104 3.24 15.30 -8.68
CA GLU A 104 3.15 14.01 -9.37
C GLU A 104 4.32 13.11 -8.99
N ALA A 105 4.06 11.81 -8.88
CA ALA A 105 5.09 10.78 -8.80
C ALA A 105 5.04 9.91 -10.05
N ARG A 106 6.19 9.71 -10.70
CA ARG A 106 6.28 8.82 -11.86
C ARG A 106 5.86 7.40 -11.53
N ARG A 107 6.18 6.95 -10.32
CA ARG A 107 5.85 5.60 -9.86
C ARG A 107 5.58 5.59 -8.38
N VAL A 108 4.53 4.88 -7.97
CA VAL A 108 4.24 4.62 -6.55
C VAL A 108 4.15 3.12 -6.34
N THR A 109 4.87 2.62 -5.35
CA THR A 109 4.72 1.24 -4.89
C THR A 109 4.10 1.24 -3.50
N ILE A 110 3.21 0.29 -3.25
CA ILE A 110 2.61 0.08 -1.94
C ILE A 110 2.64 -1.39 -1.56
N SER A 111 2.70 -1.66 -0.26
CA SER A 111 2.37 -2.94 0.32
C SER A 111 1.48 -2.76 1.53
N GLY A 112 0.62 -3.74 1.77
CA GLY A 112 -0.30 -3.73 2.89
C GLY A 112 -0.86 -5.12 3.15
N THR A 113 -1.49 -5.28 4.31
CA THR A 113 -2.01 -6.55 4.78
C THR A 113 -3.52 -6.47 4.97
N LEU A 114 -4.25 -7.29 4.21
CA LEU A 114 -5.64 -7.61 4.53
C LEU A 114 -5.65 -8.68 5.62
N THR A 115 -6.19 -8.34 6.78
CA THR A 115 -6.22 -9.29 7.90
C THR A 115 -7.16 -10.45 7.60
N ARG A 116 -6.92 -11.60 8.23
CA ARG A 116 -7.83 -12.76 8.18
C ARG A 116 -9.28 -12.35 8.50
N ALA A 117 -9.47 -11.54 9.54
CA ALA A 117 -10.79 -11.04 9.93
C ALA A 117 -11.46 -10.20 8.82
N THR A 118 -10.68 -9.35 8.14
CA THR A 118 -11.17 -8.56 7.00
C THR A 118 -11.60 -9.49 5.86
N ILE A 119 -10.78 -10.49 5.52
CA ILE A 119 -11.04 -11.42 4.42
C ILE A 119 -12.26 -12.30 4.72
N ASP A 120 -12.32 -12.88 5.92
CA ASP A 120 -13.42 -13.75 6.37
C ASP A 120 -14.77 -13.01 6.43
N LYS A 121 -14.76 -11.69 6.71
CA LYS A 121 -15.97 -10.85 6.69
C LYS A 121 -16.68 -10.84 5.33
N TYR A 122 -15.94 -11.01 4.24
CA TYR A 122 -16.47 -11.02 2.88
C TYR A 122 -16.56 -12.42 2.28
N ALA A 123 -16.08 -13.46 2.98
CA ALA A 123 -16.15 -14.83 2.50
C ALA A 123 -17.60 -15.33 2.47
N PRO A 124 -17.99 -16.14 1.47
CA PRO A 124 -19.29 -16.79 1.44
C PRO A 124 -19.52 -17.70 2.65
N GLU A 125 -20.79 -17.91 3.01
CA GLU A 125 -21.14 -18.77 4.15
C GLU A 125 -20.55 -20.19 4.00
N GLY A 126 -20.03 -20.73 5.11
CA GLY A 126 -19.42 -22.06 5.14
C GLY A 126 -18.00 -22.13 4.55
N VAL A 127 -17.47 -21.04 4.01
CA VAL A 127 -16.09 -20.95 3.51
C VAL A 127 -15.17 -20.39 4.58
N LYS A 128 -14.12 -21.14 4.92
CA LYS A 128 -13.02 -20.71 5.77
C LYS A 128 -11.80 -20.39 4.92
N ILE A 129 -11.27 -19.18 5.07
CA ILE A 129 -10.07 -18.78 4.38
C ILE A 129 -8.84 -19.16 5.19
N GLY A 130 -7.88 -19.73 4.48
CA GLY A 130 -6.63 -20.28 4.97
C GLY A 130 -5.43 -19.72 4.23
N GLY A 131 -4.27 -20.27 4.53
CA GLY A 131 -3.03 -19.94 3.83
C GLY A 131 -2.03 -21.07 3.98
N ASN A 132 -1.30 -21.36 2.90
CA ASN A 132 -0.22 -22.36 2.92
C ASN A 132 1.18 -21.70 2.91
N GLY A 133 1.27 -20.42 3.29
CA GLY A 133 2.50 -19.62 3.26
C GLY A 133 2.87 -19.07 1.87
N ARG A 134 2.21 -19.53 0.79
CA ARG A 134 2.45 -19.02 -0.57
C ARG A 134 1.19 -18.45 -1.21
N ARG A 135 0.03 -19.11 -1.03
CA ARG A 135 -1.26 -18.69 -1.57
C ARG A 135 -2.32 -18.73 -0.50
N LEU A 136 -3.38 -17.97 -0.72
CA LEU A 136 -4.63 -18.16 0.02
C LEU A 136 -5.24 -19.50 -0.35
N THR A 137 -5.87 -20.13 0.63
CA THR A 137 -6.68 -21.32 0.42
C THR A 137 -8.10 -21.08 0.91
N ALA A 138 -9.08 -21.74 0.29
CA ALA A 138 -10.45 -21.76 0.77
C ALA A 138 -10.83 -23.21 1.08
N SER A 139 -11.46 -23.43 2.23
CA SER A 139 -11.89 -24.75 2.65
C SER A 139 -13.28 -24.68 3.27
N GLY A 140 -14.04 -25.75 3.16
CA GLY A 140 -15.39 -25.79 3.69
C GLY A 140 -16.06 -27.13 3.43
N GLU A 141 -17.31 -27.22 3.85
CA GLU A 141 -18.18 -28.37 3.59
C GLU A 141 -19.35 -27.92 2.73
N VAL A 142 -19.58 -28.62 1.63
CA VAL A 142 -20.75 -28.42 0.79
C VAL A 142 -21.62 -29.66 0.83
N THR A 143 -22.93 -29.46 0.86
CA THR A 143 -23.90 -30.56 0.81
C THR A 143 -24.18 -30.88 -0.66
N MET A 144 -23.90 -32.12 -1.07
CA MET A 144 -24.18 -32.62 -2.41
C MET A 144 -25.10 -33.83 -2.30
N GLY A 145 -26.39 -33.61 -2.55
CA GLY A 145 -27.44 -34.60 -2.30
C GLY A 145 -27.55 -34.90 -0.81
N VAL A 146 -27.32 -36.16 -0.41
CA VAL A 146 -27.36 -36.62 0.99
C VAL A 146 -26.00 -36.59 1.69
N ASN A 147 -24.91 -36.35 0.96
CA ASN A 147 -23.55 -36.43 1.49
C ASN A 147 -22.96 -35.03 1.71
N LYS A 148 -22.23 -34.87 2.83
CA LYS A 148 -21.38 -33.70 3.06
C LYS A 148 -19.99 -33.97 2.50
N VAL A 149 -19.53 -33.08 1.64
CA VAL A 149 -18.25 -33.21 0.95
C VAL A 149 -17.37 -32.03 1.35
N LYS A 150 -16.16 -32.34 1.82
CA LYS A 150 -15.14 -31.33 2.12
C LYS A 150 -14.45 -30.90 0.83
N PHE A 151 -14.25 -29.60 0.68
CA PHE A 151 -13.45 -29.06 -0.41
C PHE A 151 -12.22 -28.33 0.13
N ASN A 152 -11.21 -28.25 -0.72
CA ASN A 152 -10.06 -27.36 -0.56
C ASN A 152 -9.74 -26.73 -1.91
N ALA A 153 -9.41 -25.44 -1.93
CA ALA A 153 -9.14 -24.66 -3.13
C ALA A 153 -7.95 -23.72 -2.91
N GLU A 154 -7.16 -23.47 -3.95
CA GLU A 154 -6.24 -22.33 -3.96
C GLU A 154 -7.00 -21.09 -4.45
N MET A 155 -6.74 -19.92 -3.87
CA MET A 155 -7.33 -18.67 -4.37
C MET A 155 -6.29 -17.87 -5.15
N ARG A 156 -6.66 -17.42 -6.35
CA ARG A 156 -5.98 -16.36 -7.11
C ARG A 156 -6.58 -15.02 -6.73
N ILE A 157 -5.73 -14.00 -6.67
CA ILE A 157 -6.14 -12.64 -6.32
C ILE A 157 -5.88 -11.76 -7.52
N GLU A 158 -6.89 -10.97 -7.87
CA GLU A 158 -6.86 -10.04 -8.99
C GLU A 158 -7.41 -8.69 -8.52
N VAL A 159 -6.86 -7.60 -9.05
CA VAL A 159 -7.50 -6.28 -8.92
C VAL A 159 -8.59 -6.22 -9.96
N ALA A 160 -9.78 -5.81 -9.55
CA ALA A 160 -10.88 -5.51 -10.44
C ALA A 160 -11.34 -4.07 -10.19
N ASP A 161 -12.01 -3.46 -11.16
CA ASP A 161 -12.62 -2.15 -10.99
C ASP A 161 -13.58 -2.21 -9.79
N GLY A 162 -13.26 -1.45 -8.74
CA GLY A 162 -14.04 -1.40 -7.50
C GLY A 162 -13.68 -2.43 -6.42
N GLY A 163 -12.57 -3.18 -6.52
CA GLY A 163 -12.15 -4.04 -5.41
C GLY A 163 -11.05 -5.07 -5.70
N ILE A 164 -10.88 -5.99 -4.75
CA ILE A 164 -9.99 -7.14 -4.89
C ILE A 164 -10.85 -8.40 -5.10
N LYS A 165 -10.66 -9.04 -6.25
CA LYS A 165 -11.35 -10.28 -6.62
C LYS A 165 -10.52 -11.48 -6.18
N LEU A 166 -11.12 -12.34 -5.36
CA LEU A 166 -10.58 -13.64 -4.99
C LEU A 166 -11.26 -14.71 -5.84
N GLN A 167 -10.52 -15.29 -6.78
CA GLN A 167 -10.98 -16.36 -7.65
C GLN A 167 -10.50 -17.72 -7.15
N ALA A 168 -11.41 -18.68 -6.99
CA ALA A 168 -11.03 -20.03 -6.63
C ALA A 168 -10.49 -20.83 -7.82
N GLU A 169 -9.38 -21.51 -7.58
CA GLU A 169 -8.66 -22.34 -8.52
C GLU A 169 -8.23 -23.66 -7.87
N LYS A 170 -7.89 -24.65 -8.70
CA LYS A 170 -7.37 -25.96 -8.25
C LYS A 170 -8.18 -26.58 -7.11
N ILE A 171 -9.50 -26.62 -7.29
CA ILE A 171 -10.43 -27.15 -6.28
C ILE A 171 -10.32 -28.67 -6.24
N GLN A 172 -10.24 -29.22 -5.04
CA GLN A 172 -10.14 -30.65 -4.77
C GLN A 172 -11.25 -31.10 -3.81
N GLY A 173 -11.56 -32.39 -3.85
CA GLY A 173 -12.52 -33.03 -2.95
C GLY A 173 -13.95 -33.01 -3.45
N VAL A 174 -14.27 -32.34 -4.57
CA VAL A 174 -15.64 -32.26 -5.12
C VAL A 174 -15.73 -32.76 -6.57
N PRO A 175 -16.86 -33.38 -6.96
CA PRO A 175 -17.06 -33.92 -8.31
C PRO A 175 -17.27 -32.85 -9.38
N VAL A 176 -17.75 -31.65 -9.02
CA VAL A 176 -17.99 -30.54 -9.95
C VAL A 176 -17.23 -29.27 -9.52
N PRO A 177 -15.90 -29.20 -9.77
CA PRO A 177 -15.07 -28.06 -9.37
C PRO A 177 -15.53 -26.70 -9.93
N GLY A 178 -15.95 -26.66 -11.19
CA GLY A 178 -16.26 -25.39 -11.87
C GLY A 178 -17.44 -24.62 -11.28
N GLN A 179 -18.50 -25.33 -10.86
CA GLN A 179 -19.65 -24.69 -10.20
C GLN A 179 -19.26 -24.17 -8.81
N LEU A 180 -18.48 -24.95 -8.06
CA LEU A 180 -18.01 -24.51 -6.75
C LEU A 180 -17.10 -23.28 -6.86
N ALA A 181 -16.26 -23.22 -7.90
CA ALA A 181 -15.39 -22.07 -8.14
C ALA A 181 -16.16 -20.76 -8.21
N GLN A 182 -17.29 -20.74 -8.92
CA GLN A 182 -18.13 -19.55 -9.05
C GLN A 182 -18.81 -19.15 -7.74
N LEU A 183 -19.16 -20.12 -6.89
CA LEU A 183 -19.83 -19.89 -5.61
C LEU A 183 -18.88 -19.36 -4.53
N ILE A 184 -17.64 -19.84 -4.52
CA ILE A 184 -16.65 -19.46 -3.49
C ILE A 184 -15.70 -18.35 -3.94
N SER A 185 -15.82 -17.90 -5.19
CA SER A 185 -15.15 -16.69 -5.67
C SER A 185 -15.95 -15.46 -5.27
N TYR A 186 -15.28 -14.45 -4.72
CA TYR A 186 -15.94 -13.24 -4.25
C TYR A 186 -15.03 -12.03 -4.42
N THR A 187 -15.63 -10.84 -4.34
CA THR A 187 -14.91 -9.58 -4.41
C THR A 187 -15.00 -8.89 -3.05
N ILE A 188 -13.87 -8.41 -2.55
CA ILE A 188 -13.81 -7.47 -1.43
C ILE A 188 -13.98 -6.09 -2.05
N PRO A 189 -15.16 -5.45 -1.93
CA PRO A 189 -15.41 -4.18 -2.57
C PRO A 189 -14.66 -3.07 -1.83
N PHE A 190 -14.04 -2.19 -2.59
CA PHE A 190 -13.61 -0.89 -2.07
C PHE A 190 -14.67 0.13 -2.47
N LYS A 191 -15.15 0.94 -1.52
CA LYS A 191 -16.00 2.08 -1.86
C LYS A 191 -15.14 3.15 -2.53
N GLY A 192 -15.44 3.45 -3.79
CA GLY A 192 -14.73 4.42 -4.63
C GLY A 192 -14.01 3.73 -5.78
N ASP A 193 -13.83 4.46 -6.89
CA ASP A 193 -12.98 3.99 -7.97
C ASP A 193 -11.53 3.93 -7.47
N LEU A 194 -10.82 2.85 -7.77
CA LEU A 194 -9.37 2.81 -7.57
C LEU A 194 -8.78 3.88 -8.50
N PRO A 195 -8.18 4.94 -7.96
CA PRO A 195 -7.59 5.96 -8.80
C PRO A 195 -6.29 5.39 -9.40
N PHE A 196 -5.99 5.77 -10.65
CA PHE A 196 -4.74 5.45 -11.37
C PHE A 196 -4.63 3.99 -11.83
N ASP A 197 -3.72 3.73 -12.77
CA ASP A 197 -3.46 2.40 -13.35
C ASP A 197 -2.75 1.46 -12.34
N VAL A 198 -3.37 1.22 -11.18
CA VAL A 198 -2.84 0.38 -10.11
C VAL A 198 -2.83 -1.08 -10.55
N LYS A 199 -1.66 -1.71 -10.46
CA LYS A 199 -1.45 -3.12 -10.77
C LYS A 199 -0.95 -3.84 -9.52
N VAL A 200 -1.62 -4.90 -9.11
CA VAL A 200 -1.06 -5.80 -8.08
C VAL A 200 0.12 -6.57 -8.67
N THR A 201 1.28 -6.40 -8.07
CA THR A 201 2.55 -6.99 -8.49
C THR A 201 2.91 -8.23 -7.69
N GLY A 202 2.30 -8.42 -6.52
CA GLY A 202 2.56 -9.59 -5.70
C GLY A 202 1.51 -9.79 -4.61
N VAL A 203 1.32 -11.05 -4.23
CA VAL A 203 0.51 -11.41 -3.08
C VAL A 203 1.12 -12.61 -2.37
N LYS A 204 1.17 -12.55 -1.04
CA LYS A 204 1.71 -13.59 -0.18
C LYS A 204 0.79 -13.81 1.02
N SER A 205 0.56 -15.08 1.35
CA SER A 205 -0.14 -15.41 2.58
C SER A 205 0.81 -15.31 3.76
N VAL A 206 0.42 -14.56 4.78
CA VAL A 206 1.17 -14.33 6.02
C VAL A 206 0.32 -14.76 7.23
N ALA A 207 0.92 -14.90 8.40
CA ALA A 207 0.21 -15.33 9.61
C ALA A 207 -1.01 -14.45 9.94
N GLU A 208 -0.90 -13.14 9.72
CA GLU A 208 -1.97 -12.16 10.00
C GLU A 208 -3.08 -12.14 8.93
N GLY A 209 -2.84 -12.73 7.75
CA GLY A 209 -3.76 -12.70 6.62
C GLY A 209 -3.04 -12.72 5.28
N LEU A 210 -3.18 -11.64 4.52
CA LEU A 210 -2.72 -11.54 3.15
C LEU A 210 -1.96 -10.25 2.92
N GLU A 211 -0.65 -10.36 2.69
CA GLU A 211 0.16 -9.23 2.26
C GLU A 211 0.09 -9.10 0.74
N PHE A 212 -0.28 -7.93 0.25
CA PHE A 212 -0.27 -7.60 -1.17
C PHE A 212 0.77 -6.52 -1.46
N SER A 213 1.21 -6.46 -2.71
CA SER A 213 2.03 -5.39 -3.25
C SER A 213 1.39 -4.90 -4.54
N ALA A 214 1.36 -3.58 -4.72
CA ALA A 214 0.83 -2.95 -5.91
C ALA A 214 1.73 -1.80 -6.36
N GLU A 215 1.62 -1.47 -7.64
CA GLU A 215 2.36 -0.40 -8.29
C GLU A 215 1.42 0.42 -9.17
N ALA A 216 1.60 1.74 -9.18
CA ALA A 216 0.94 2.66 -10.08
C ALA A 216 1.97 3.57 -10.75
N SER A 217 1.64 4.06 -11.94
CA SER A 217 2.47 4.98 -12.72
C SER A 217 1.77 6.32 -12.90
N ASP A 218 2.56 7.39 -13.03
CA ASP A 218 2.10 8.77 -13.30
C ASP A 218 0.96 9.20 -12.36
N VAL A 219 1.26 9.13 -11.05
CA VAL A 219 0.31 9.32 -9.96
C VAL A 219 0.30 10.79 -9.54
N PRO A 220 -0.75 11.57 -9.86
CA PRO A 220 -0.91 12.90 -9.30
C PRO A 220 -1.19 12.80 -7.80
N ILE A 221 -0.41 13.53 -7.02
CA ILE A 221 -0.55 13.64 -5.57
C ILE A 221 -1.34 14.91 -5.30
N ARG A 222 -2.55 14.78 -4.73
CA ARG A 222 -3.36 15.93 -4.32
C ARG A 222 -3.26 16.07 -2.81
N GLY A 223 -2.96 17.29 -2.36
CA GLY A 223 -2.95 17.69 -0.95
C GLY A 223 -4.31 18.17 -0.46
#